data_AF-A0A351ZZ80-F1
#
_entry.id   AF-A0A351ZZ80-F1
#
_cell.length_a   1.000
_cell.length_b   1.000
_cell.length_c   1.000
_cell.angle_alpha   90.00
_cell.angle_beta   90.00
_cell.angle_gamma   90.00
#
_symmetry.space_group_name_H-M   'P 1'
#
loop_
_entity.id
_entity.type
_entity.pdbx_description
1 polymer ?
#
loop_
_entity_poly.entity_id
_entity_poly.type
_entity_poly.pdbx_seq_one_letter_code
_entity_poly.pdbx_strand_id
1 'polypeptide(L)' 'IIASPTSTHYAVALECIERGFHCFIEKPATATYAEAQLLLERVRERDLVVQVGHVERFNPA' A
#
# COMPACT_ATOMS: atom_id res chain seq x y z
N ILE A 1 5.75 6.89 2.00
CA ILE A 1 6.28 5.67 2.67
C ILE A 1 5.47 5.49 3.95
N ILE A 2 4.92 4.30 4.17
CA ILE A 2 4.04 3.96 5.29
C ILE A 2 4.68 2.77 6.01
N ALA A 3 5.18 3.02 7.21
CA ALA A 3 5.84 2.05 8.08
C ALA A 3 5.25 2.15 9.51
N SER A 4 3.93 2.17 9.58
CA SER A 4 3.15 2.22 10.82
C SER A 4 2.67 0.81 11.20
N PRO A 5 1.93 0.62 12.31
CA PRO A 5 1.31 -0.68 12.58
C PRO A 5 0.33 -1.08 11.47
N THR A 6 0.29 -2.37 11.12
CA THR A 6 -0.58 -2.93 10.07
C THR A 6 -2.03 -2.44 10.12
N SER A 7 -2.61 -2.32 11.33
CA SER A 7 -3.99 -1.87 11.53
C SER A 7 -4.28 -0.46 11.00
N THR A 8 -3.23 0.34 10.75
CA THR A 8 -3.34 1.70 10.24
C THR A 8 -2.99 1.82 8.75
N HIS A 9 -2.40 0.78 8.15
CA HIS A 9 -1.91 0.84 6.77
C HIS A 9 -3.00 1.22 5.77
N TYR A 10 -4.19 0.61 5.87
CA TYR A 10 -5.29 0.89 4.95
C TYR A 10 -5.73 2.36 5.01
N ALA A 11 -5.99 2.88 6.21
CA ALA A 11 -6.46 4.25 6.38
C ALA A 11 -5.45 5.29 5.89
N VAL A 12 -4.17 5.14 6.26
CA VAL A 12 -3.11 6.06 5.84
C VAL A 12 -2.85 5.97 4.33
N ALA A 13 -2.84 4.75 3.77
CA ALA A 13 -2.62 4.56 2.34
C ALA A 13 -3.78 5.14 1.53
N LEU A 14 -5.03 4.93 1.95
CA LEU A 14 -6.20 5.49 1.29
C LEU A 14 -6.14 7.01 1.26
N GLU A 15 -5.83 7.66 2.39
CA GLU A 15 -5.67 9.13 2.43
C GLU A 15 -4.58 9.61 1.47
N CYS A 16 -3.43 8.93 1.44
CA CYS A 16 -2.34 9.28 0.53
C CYS A 16 -2.74 9.12 -0.94
N ILE A 17 -3.40 8.01 -1.28
CA ILE A 17 -3.89 7.70 -2.63
C ILE A 17 -4.94 8.71 -3.08
N GLU A 18 -5.90 9.06 -2.21
CA GLU A 18 -6.93 10.06 -2.50
C GLU A 18 -6.33 11.44 -2.79
N ARG A 19 -5.18 11.75 -2.21
CA ARG A 19 -4.42 12.98 -2.46
C ARG A 19 -3.45 12.89 -3.64
N GLY A 20 -3.44 11.77 -4.37
CA GLY A 20 -2.63 11.58 -5.58
C GLY A 20 -1.18 11.13 -5.31
N PHE A 21 -0.86 10.63 -4.12
CA PHE A 21 0.50 10.17 -3.81
C PHE A 21 0.74 8.70 -4.16
N HIS A 22 1.87 8.43 -4.81
CA HIS A 22 2.44 7.08 -4.83
C HIS A 22 2.78 6.62 -3.42
N CYS A 23 2.56 5.34 -3.13
CA CYS A 23 2.79 4.80 -1.79
C CYS A 23 3.79 3.63 -1.82
N PHE A 24 4.63 3.58 -0.79
CA PHE A 24 5.30 2.36 -0.37
C PHE A 24 4.71 1.98 0.97
N ILE A 25 4.25 0.74 1.13
CA ILE A 25 3.63 0.24 2.36
C ILE A 25 4.45 -0.95 2.86
N GLU A 26 4.92 -0.88 4.09
CA GLU A 26 5.57 -2.03 4.70
C GLU A 26 4.62 -3.24 4.77
N LYS A 27 5.20 -4.44 4.74
CA LYS A 27 4.38 -5.66 4.79
C LYS A 27 3.85 -5.90 6.22
N PRO A 28 2.64 -6.48 6.36
CA PRO A 28 1.64 -6.71 5.31
C PRO A 28 0.95 -5.42 4.85
N ALA A 29 0.54 -5.34 3.58
CA ALA A 29 0.02 -4.11 2.98
C ALA A 29 -1.26 -3.56 3.64
N THR A 30 -2.12 -4.43 4.15
CA THR A 30 -3.36 -4.10 4.89
C THR A 30 -3.63 -5.20 5.93
N ALA A 31 -4.62 -4.99 6.81
CA ALA A 31 -4.97 -5.99 7.82
C ALA A 31 -5.83 -7.12 7.23
N THR A 32 -6.62 -6.83 6.20
CA THR A 32 -7.47 -7.83 5.53
C THR A 32 -7.32 -7.82 4.01
N TYR A 33 -7.68 -8.93 3.37
CA TYR A 33 -7.71 -9.03 1.91
C TYR A 33 -8.72 -8.05 1.28
N ALA A 34 -9.89 -7.85 1.91
CA ALA A 34 -10.92 -6.94 1.43
C ALA A 34 -10.41 -5.49 1.37
N GLU A 35 -9.69 -5.03 2.39
CA GLU A 35 -9.03 -3.72 2.40
C GLU A 35 -8.02 -3.59 1.26
N ALA A 36 -7.22 -4.62 0.99
CA ALA A 36 -6.26 -4.60 -0.11
C ALA A 36 -6.94 -4.47 -1.48
N GLN A 37 -8.07 -5.15 -1.69
CA GLN A 37 -8.84 -5.05 -2.94
C GLN A 37 -9.39 -3.64 -3.14
N LEU A 38 -10.00 -3.04 -2.12
CA LEU A 38 -10.51 -1.67 -2.18
C LEU A 38 -9.38 -0.66 -2.45
N LEU A 39 -8.22 -0.85 -1.82
CA LEU A 39 -7.05 0.00 -2.06
C LEU A 39 -6.58 -0.11 -3.52
N LEU A 40 -6.48 -1.33 -4.07
CA LEU A 40 -6.09 -1.59 -5.45
C LEU A 40 -7.01 -0.91 -6.48
N GLU A 41 -8.32 -0.90 -6.24
CA GLU A 41 -9.29 -0.19 -7.08
C GLU A 41 -8.97 1.32 -7.13
N ARG A 42 -8.78 1.93 -5.95
CA ARG A 42 -8.48 3.38 -5.84
C ARG A 42 -7.15 3.76 -6.49
N VAL A 43 -6.14 2.90 -6.39
CA VAL A 43 -4.85 3.07 -7.05
C VAL A 43 -4.99 3.07 -8.57
N ARG A 44 -5.76 2.12 -9.13
CA ARG A 44 -5.99 2.01 -10.58
C ARG A 44 -6.78 3.19 -11.15
N GLU A 45 -7.81 3.64 -10.44
CA GLU A 45 -8.61 4.81 -10.83
C GLU A 45 -7.78 6.09 -10.99
N ARG A 46 -6.66 6.20 -10.27
CA ARG A 46 -5.83 7.40 -10.17
C ARG A 46 -4.48 7.29 -10.89
N ASP A 47 -4.26 6.18 -11.60
CA ASP A 47 -2.99 5.88 -12.27
C ASP A 47 -1.76 6.01 -11.33
N LEU A 48 -1.93 5.52 -10.09
CA LEU A 48 -0.88 5.57 -9.06
C LEU A 48 -0.11 4.25 -9.00
N VAL A 49 1.06 4.34 -8.36
CA VAL A 49 1.92 3.18 -8.10
C VAL A 49 1.97 2.95 -6.60
N VAL A 50 1.69 1.71 -6.21
CA VAL A 50 1.86 1.25 -4.83
C VAL A 50 2.79 0.05 -4.79
N GLN A 51 3.82 0.13 -3.96
CA GLN A 51 4.76 -0.95 -3.70
C GLN A 51 4.59 -1.47 -2.27
N VAL A 52 4.66 -2.78 -2.11
CA VAL A 52 4.68 -3.43 -0.80
C VAL A 52 6.12 -3.80 -0.45
N GLY A 53 6.50 -3.70 0.82
CA GLY A 53 7.82 -4.01 1.38
C GLY A 53 8.25 -5.48 1.33
N HIS A 54 8.02 -6.18 0.22
CA HIS A 54 8.56 -7.51 -0.04
C HIS A 54 10.04 -7.44 -0.47
N VAL A 55 10.89 -6.87 0.39
CA VAL A 55 12.30 -6.59 0.09
C VAL A 55 13.10 -7.82 -0.35
N GLU A 56 12.78 -9.01 0.18
CA GLU A 56 13.43 -10.26 -0.19
C GLU A 56 13.24 -10.65 -1.67
N ARG A 57 12.21 -10.13 -2.35
CA ARG A 57 12.04 -10.34 -3.81
C ARG A 57 13.07 -9.58 -4.66
N PHE A 58 13.77 -8.64 -4.04
CA PHE A 58 14.82 -7.82 -4.65
C PHE A 58 16.22 -8.15 -4.11
N ASN A 59 16.32 -9.17 -3.25
CA ASN A 59 17.60 -9.69 -2.77
C ASN A 59 18.32 -10.40 -3.93
N PRO A 60 19.57 -10.03 -4.29
CA PRO A 60 20.28 -10.62 -5.43
C PRO A 60 20.93 -11.98 -5.16
N ALA A 61 20.87 -12.47 -3.92
CA ALA A 61 21.52 -13.71 -3.46
C ALA A 61 20.83 -14.99 -3.96
#